data_AF-A0A2V9NHV0-F1
#
_entry.id   AF-A0A2V9NHV0-F1
#
_cell.length_a   1.000
_cell.length_b   1.000
_cell.length_c   1.000
_cell.angle_alpha   90.00
_cell.angle_beta   90.00
_cell.angle_gamma   90.00
#
_symmetry.space_group_name_H-M   'P 1'
#
loop_
_entity.id
_entity.type
_entity.pdbx_description
1 polymer ?
#
loop_
_entity_poly.entity_id
_entity_poly.type
_entity_poly.pdbx_seq_one_letter_code
_entity_poly.pdbx_strand_id
1 'polypeptide(L)'
;FYEYCTGEWMKRTEIPPDRASVSVFSTLADISNKRTAGLIEEIAKSNAATGTGTRKIADLYNAYMDESGIEAKGLSPLKSHLAVIAAIHDKKGLARALGESLRADVDPLNNTNFHTA
;
A
#
# COMPACT_ATOMS: atom_id res chain seq x y z
N PHE A 1 36.02 -8.76 9.01
CA PHE A 1 35.61 -9.38 7.72
C PHE A 1 34.58 -8.53 6.98
N TYR A 2 33.42 -8.21 7.58
CA TYR A 2 32.39 -7.37 6.91
C TYR A 2 32.95 -6.03 6.39
N GLU A 3 33.59 -5.22 7.25
CA GLU A 3 34.21 -3.95 6.84
C GLU A 3 35.33 -4.11 5.79
N TYR A 4 36.05 -5.24 5.81
CA TYR A 4 37.05 -5.53 4.79
C TYR A 4 36.39 -5.74 3.41
N CYS A 5 35.23 -6.39 3.38
CA CYS A 5 34.49 -6.65 2.13
C CYS A 5 33.63 -5.46 1.67
N THR A 6 33.05 -4.69 2.59
CA THR A 6 32.02 -3.68 2.27
C THR A 6 32.37 -2.26 2.70
N GLY A 7 33.49 -2.04 3.40
CA GLY A 7 33.85 -0.75 4.00
C GLY A 7 33.90 0.40 3.00
N GLU A 8 34.50 0.18 1.83
CA GLU A 8 34.53 1.20 0.76
C GLU A 8 33.15 1.50 0.17
N TRP A 9 32.23 0.53 0.19
CA TRP A 9 30.85 0.75 -0.26
C TRP A 9 30.08 1.58 0.78
N MET A 10 30.26 1.29 2.06
CA MET A 10 29.64 2.07 3.14
C MET A 10 30.10 3.52 3.16
N LYS A 11 31.38 3.80 2.91
CA LYS A 11 31.92 5.18 2.89
C LYS A 11 31.37 6.05 1.77
N ARG A 12 31.06 5.46 0.61
CA ARG A 12 30.67 6.21 -0.61
C ARG A 12 29.18 6.20 -0.90
N THR A 13 28.44 5.26 -0.31
CA THR A 13 27.04 5.05 -0.67
C THR A 13 26.16 5.90 0.23
N GLU A 14 25.47 6.84 -0.39
CA GLU A 14 24.43 7.61 0.27
C GLU A 14 23.11 6.83 0.25
N ILE A 15 22.35 6.94 1.33
CA ILE A 15 20.99 6.45 1.38
C ILE A 15 20.11 7.50 0.69
N PRO A 16 19.39 7.17 -0.40
CA PRO A 16 18.46 8.08 -1.06
C PRO A 16 17.41 8.63 -0.08
N PRO A 17 16.95 9.88 -0.26
CA PRO A 17 16.05 10.54 0.69
C PRO A 17 14.66 9.88 0.80
N ASP A 18 14.27 9.10 -0.20
CA ASP A 18 13.04 8.30 -0.24
C ASP A 18 13.17 6.95 0.50
N ARG A 19 14.34 6.67 1.11
CA ARG A 19 14.64 5.35 1.70
C ARG A 19 15.22 5.46 3.10
N ALA A 20 14.86 4.50 3.94
CA ALA A 20 15.47 4.36 5.26
C ALA A 20 16.82 3.62 5.23
N SER A 21 17.07 2.81 4.19
CA SER A 21 18.31 2.04 4.03
C SER A 21 18.58 1.64 2.58
N VAL A 22 19.83 1.27 2.29
CA VAL A 22 20.25 0.69 1.01
C VAL A 22 21.08 -0.56 1.27
N SER A 23 20.93 -1.55 0.42
CA SER A 23 21.74 -2.77 0.38
C SER A 23 21.74 -3.37 -1.03
N VAL A 24 22.53 -4.43 -1.24
CA VAL A 24 22.46 -5.20 -2.49
C VAL A 24 21.04 -5.70 -2.81
N PHE A 25 20.26 -6.04 -1.78
CA PHE A 25 18.88 -6.48 -1.96
C PHE A 25 17.95 -5.34 -2.38
N SER A 26 18.22 -4.09 -1.96
CA SER A 26 17.46 -2.93 -2.46
C SER A 26 17.68 -2.72 -3.96
N THR A 27 18.90 -2.93 -4.46
CA THR A 27 19.19 -2.85 -5.91
C THR A 27 18.44 -3.93 -6.69
N LEU A 28 18.42 -5.17 -6.18
CA LEU A 28 17.67 -6.27 -6.81
C LEU A 28 16.16 -6.02 -6.79
N ALA A 29 15.64 -5.48 -5.69
CA ALA A 29 14.24 -5.08 -5.57
C ALA A 29 13.91 -3.96 -6.57
N ASP A 30 14.76 -2.95 -6.72
CA ASP A 30 14.55 -1.86 -7.69
C ASP A 30 14.46 -2.36 -9.12
N ILE A 31 15.36 -3.25 -9.52
CA ILE A 31 15.35 -3.84 -10.86
C ILE A 31 14.06 -4.63 -11.08
N SER A 32 13.65 -5.43 -10.09
CA SER A 32 12.42 -6.23 -10.16
C SER A 32 11.19 -5.34 -10.24
N ASN A 33 11.11 -4.31 -9.39
CA ASN A 33 10.03 -3.34 -9.36
C ASN A 33 9.90 -2.59 -10.68
N LYS A 34 11.02 -2.13 -11.27
CA LYS A 34 11.01 -1.46 -12.58
C LYS A 34 10.48 -2.35 -13.69
N ARG A 35 10.87 -3.63 -13.71
CA ARG A 35 10.36 -4.59 -14.70
C ARG A 35 8.87 -4.85 -14.52
N THR A 36 8.42 -5.07 -13.29
CA THR A 36 7.00 -5.25 -12.97
C THR A 36 6.19 -4.01 -13.33
N ALA A 37 6.68 -2.81 -13.02
CA ALA A 37 6.04 -1.55 -13.39
C ALA A 37 5.89 -1.43 -14.91
N GLY A 38 6.92 -1.77 -15.69
CA GLY A 38 6.84 -1.79 -17.15
C GLY A 38 5.74 -2.73 -17.67
N LEU A 39 5.63 -3.95 -17.11
CA LEU A 39 4.55 -4.88 -17.47
C LEU A 39 3.17 -4.33 -17.13
N ILE A 40 3.02 -3.69 -15.97
CA ILE A 40 1.76 -3.07 -15.54
C ILE A 40 1.41 -1.90 -16.46
N GLU A 41 2.37 -1.06 -16.86
CA GLU A 41 2.17 0.04 -17.80
C GLU A 41 1.74 -0.45 -19.18
N GLU A 42 2.32 -1.55 -19.67
CA GLU A 42 1.88 -2.20 -20.92
C GLU A 42 0.44 -2.71 -20.80
N ILE A 43 0.11 -3.37 -19.68
CA ILE A 43 -1.26 -3.82 -19.38
C ILE A 43 -2.22 -2.63 -19.29
N ALA A 44 -1.83 -1.53 -18.65
CA ALA A 44 -2.65 -0.34 -18.46
C ALA A 44 -3.02 0.35 -19.78
N LYS A 45 -2.15 0.23 -20.79
CA LYS A 45 -2.39 0.70 -22.17
C LYS A 45 -3.24 -0.28 -22.98
N SER A 46 -3.42 -1.51 -22.52
CA SER A 46 -4.23 -2.52 -23.20
C SER A 46 -5.73 -2.27 -22.99
N ASN A 47 -6.54 -2.50 -24.03
CA ASN A 47 -8.00 -2.43 -23.90
C ASN A 47 -8.57 -3.81 -23.48
N ALA A 48 -8.13 -4.32 -22.34
CA ALA A 48 -8.58 -5.62 -21.83
C ALA A 48 -10.09 -5.61 -21.53
N ALA A 49 -10.74 -6.75 -21.79
CA ALA A 49 -12.16 -6.92 -21.58
C ALA A 49 -12.56 -6.75 -20.11
N THR A 50 -13.71 -6.12 -19.88
CA THR A 50 -14.30 -5.93 -18.54
C THR A 50 -14.45 -7.27 -17.81
N GLY A 51 -14.13 -7.27 -16.51
CA GLY A 51 -14.22 -8.46 -15.66
C GLY A 51 -12.96 -9.35 -15.67
N THR A 52 -12.00 -9.11 -16.56
CA THR A 52 -10.72 -9.86 -16.58
C THR A 52 -9.74 -9.37 -15.50
N GLY A 53 -8.80 -10.23 -15.11
CA GLY A 53 -7.70 -9.85 -14.21
C GLY A 53 -6.84 -8.73 -14.79
N THR A 54 -6.53 -8.81 -16.08
CA THR A 54 -5.79 -7.77 -16.81
C THR A 54 -6.49 -6.42 -16.74
N ARG A 55 -7.82 -6.40 -16.90
CA ARG A 55 -8.59 -5.16 -16.76
C ARG A 55 -8.54 -4.60 -15.35
N LYS A 56 -8.63 -5.44 -14.31
CA LYS A 56 -8.49 -4.99 -12.92
C LYS A 56 -7.12 -4.37 -12.63
N ILE A 57 -6.04 -4.92 -13.19
CA ILE A 57 -4.69 -4.36 -13.07
C ILE A 57 -4.64 -2.98 -13.73
N ALA A 58 -5.14 -2.86 -14.96
CA ALA A 58 -5.18 -1.60 -15.70
C ALA A 58 -5.99 -0.52 -14.96
N ASP A 59 -7.21 -0.85 -14.51
CA ASP A 59 -8.09 0.09 -13.82
C ASP A 59 -7.48 0.55 -12.49
N LEU A 60 -6.87 -0.36 -11.72
CA LEU A 60 -6.20 -0.02 -10.47
C LEU A 60 -4.99 0.90 -10.69
N TYR A 61 -4.13 0.56 -11.65
CA TYR A 61 -2.96 1.38 -11.98
C TYR A 61 -3.38 2.78 -12.45
N ASN A 62 -4.32 2.87 -13.39
CA ASN A 62 -4.79 4.15 -13.91
C ASN A 62 -5.49 5.00 -12.83
N ALA A 63 -6.25 4.37 -11.93
CA ALA A 63 -6.87 5.07 -10.81
C ALA A 63 -5.84 5.59 -9.79
N TYR A 64 -4.74 4.86 -9.58
CA TYR A 64 -3.67 5.27 -8.68
C TYR A 64 -2.81 6.39 -9.28
N MET A 65 -2.55 6.35 -10.59
CA MET A 65 -1.74 7.35 -11.29
C MET A 65 -2.50 8.65 -11.62
N ASP A 66 -3.82 8.69 -11.47
CA ASP A 66 -4.63 9.90 -11.69
C ASP A 66 -4.57 10.85 -10.48
N GLU A 67 -3.40 11.48 -10.27
CA GLU A 67 -3.20 12.50 -9.23
C GLU A 67 -4.22 13.62 -9.34
N SER A 68 -4.52 14.08 -10.56
CA SER A 68 -5.47 15.19 -10.80
C SER A 68 -6.87 14.86 -10.29
N GLY A 69 -7.35 13.65 -10.54
CA GLY A 69 -8.63 13.17 -10.07
C GLY A 69 -8.65 12.89 -8.57
N ILE A 70 -7.53 12.44 -7.99
CA ILE A 70 -7.36 12.28 -6.54
C ILE A 70 -7.47 13.63 -5.84
N GLU A 71 -6.67 14.62 -6.28
CA GLU A 71 -6.65 15.97 -5.71
C GLU A 71 -8.02 16.67 -5.85
N ALA A 72 -8.67 16.54 -7.01
CA ALA A 72 -10.00 17.12 -7.22
C ALA A 72 -11.07 16.55 -6.27
N LYS A 73 -10.96 15.26 -5.89
CA LYS A 73 -11.89 14.62 -4.95
C LYS A 73 -11.62 15.03 -3.50
N GLY A 74 -10.37 15.32 -3.16
CA GLY A 74 -9.92 15.65 -1.81
C GLY A 74 -10.43 14.63 -0.78
N LEU A 75 -10.97 15.12 0.34
CA LEU A 75 -11.49 14.26 1.41
C LEU A 75 -12.91 13.71 1.15
N SER A 76 -13.54 14.03 0.03
CA SER A 76 -14.94 13.65 -0.24
C SER A 76 -15.20 12.14 -0.11
N PRO A 77 -14.33 11.23 -0.62
CA PRO A 77 -14.52 9.79 -0.46
C PRO A 77 -14.45 9.30 0.99
N LEU A 78 -13.80 10.04 1.89
CA LEU A 78 -13.65 9.67 3.30
C LEU A 78 -14.79 10.19 4.20
N LYS A 79 -15.63 11.10 3.71
CA LYS A 79 -16.64 11.79 4.53
C LYS A 79 -17.62 10.83 5.22
N SER A 80 -18.07 9.78 4.54
CA SER A 80 -18.98 8.78 5.14
C SER A 80 -18.32 8.04 6.31
N HIS A 81 -17.06 7.62 6.13
CA HIS A 81 -16.29 6.96 7.18
C HIS A 81 -16.03 7.89 8.38
N LEU A 82 -15.66 9.14 8.11
CA LEU A 82 -15.45 10.14 9.16
C LEU A 82 -16.75 10.48 9.91
N ALA A 83 -17.90 10.48 9.22
CA ALA A 83 -19.20 10.69 9.85
C ALA A 83 -19.57 9.56 10.82
N VAL A 84 -19.26 8.30 10.47
CA VAL A 84 -19.45 7.16 11.38
C VAL A 84 -18.60 7.33 12.64
N ILE A 85 -17.33 7.75 12.49
CA ILE A 85 -16.44 7.99 13.63
C ILE A 85 -16.95 9.15 14.49
N ALA A 86 -17.39 10.25 13.88
CA ALA A 86 -17.88 11.43 14.58
C ALA A 86 -19.18 11.16 15.38
N ALA A 87 -19.97 10.17 14.97
CA ALA A 87 -21.20 9.75 15.66
C ALA A 87 -20.94 8.85 16.88
N ILE A 88 -19.69 8.53 17.21
CA ILE A 88 -19.34 7.73 18.38
C ILE A 88 -19.39 8.62 19.63
N HIS A 89 -20.34 8.37 20.52
CA HIS A 89 -20.51 9.12 21.77
C HIS A 89 -20.25 8.31 23.03
N ASP A 90 -20.14 6.98 22.91
CA ASP A 90 -19.96 6.10 24.05
C ASP A 90 -19.18 4.83 23.67
N LYS A 91 -18.86 4.02 24.68
CA LYS A 91 -18.13 2.76 24.52
C LYS A 91 -18.85 1.74 23.64
N LYS A 92 -20.19 1.77 23.60
CA LYS A 92 -20.99 0.83 22.80
C LYS A 92 -20.96 1.22 21.33
N GLY A 93 -21.05 2.52 21.02
CA GLY A 93 -20.85 3.08 19.70
C GLY A 93 -19.44 2.81 19.17
N LEU A 94 -18.43 2.94 20.03
CA LEU A 94 -17.05 2.60 19.68
C LEU A 94 -16.91 1.11 19.34
N ALA A 95 -17.42 0.22 20.19
CA ALA A 95 -17.36 -1.22 19.96
C ALA A 95 -18.05 -1.62 18.65
N ARG A 96 -19.19 -0.98 18.32
CA ARG A 96 -19.90 -1.19 17.06
C ARG A 96 -19.08 -0.73 15.85
N ALA A 97 -18.53 0.49 15.87
CA ALA A 97 -17.75 1.03 14.77
C ALA A 97 -16.49 0.18 14.49
N LEU A 98 -15.84 -0.31 15.54
CA LEU A 98 -14.73 -1.24 15.41
C LEU A 98 -15.20 -2.55 14.77
N GLY A 99 -16.28 -3.18 15.24
CA GLY A 99 -16.80 -4.42 14.65
C GLY A 99 -17.21 -4.31 13.17
N GLU A 100 -17.70 -3.15 12.72
CA GLU A 100 -18.09 -2.91 11.33
C GLU A 100 -16.89 -2.67 10.39
N SER A 101 -15.79 -2.12 10.92
CA SER A 101 -14.60 -1.75 10.13
C SER A 101 -13.46 -2.77 10.20
N LEU A 102 -13.42 -3.57 11.26
CA LEU A 102 -12.41 -4.58 11.49
C LEU A 102 -12.68 -5.79 10.61
N ARG A 103 -11.84 -6.01 9.61
CA ARG A 103 -11.77 -7.34 9.01
C ARG A 103 -11.08 -8.26 10.01
N ALA A 104 -11.58 -9.48 10.16
CA ALA A 104 -11.07 -10.44 11.13
C ALA A 104 -9.57 -10.79 10.92
N ASP A 105 -9.02 -10.52 9.72
CA ASP A 105 -7.62 -10.70 9.35
C ASP A 105 -6.70 -9.51 9.72
N VAL A 106 -7.24 -8.39 10.22
CA VAL A 106 -6.46 -7.20 10.63
C VAL A 106 -6.84 -6.71 12.02
N ASP A 107 -7.47 -7.56 12.82
CA ASP A 107 -7.82 -7.27 14.21
C ASP A 107 -6.55 -7.03 15.06
N PRO A 108 -6.26 -5.78 15.48
CA PRO A 108 -5.09 -5.48 16.31
C PRO A 108 -5.23 -6.00 17.75
N LEU A 109 -6.45 -6.39 18.16
CA LEU A 109 -6.73 -7.00 19.46
C LEU A 109 -6.60 -8.52 19.42
N ASN A 110 -6.63 -9.12 18.22
CA ASN A 110 -6.61 -10.58 18.06
C ASN A 110 -5.39 -11.11 17.28
N ASN A 111 -4.55 -10.25 16.69
CA ASN A 111 -3.31 -10.66 16.01
C ASN A 111 -3.48 -11.90 15.11
N THR A 112 -4.55 -11.92 14.29
CA THR A 112 -4.90 -13.06 13.40
C THR A 112 -5.12 -14.42 14.10
N ASN A 113 -5.47 -14.46 15.39
CA ASN A 113 -5.82 -15.71 16.07
C ASN A 113 -7.34 -16.01 15.98
N PHE A 114 -7.74 -16.87 15.05
CA PHE A 114 -9.14 -17.23 14.85
C PHE A 114 -9.69 -18.26 15.85
N HIS A 115 -8.93 -18.63 16.89
CA HIS A 115 -9.32 -19.68 17.84
C HIS A 115 -9.37 -19.17 19.29
N THR A 116 -10.53 -19.30 19.92
CA THR A 116 -10.69 -19.28 21.38
C THR A 116 -10.55 -20.70 21.91
N ALA A 117 -9.60 -20.95 22.83
CA ALA A 117 -9.57 -22.14 23.66
C ALA A 117 -10.66 -22.08 24.74
#